data_AF-A0A1X2H0S0-F1
#
_entry.id   AF-A0A1X2H0S0-F1
#
_cell.length_a   1.000
_cell.length_b   1.000
_cell.length_c   1.000
_cell.angle_alpha   90.00
_cell.angle_beta   90.00
_cell.angle_gamma   90.00
#
_symmetry.space_group_name_H-M   'P 1'
#
loop_
_entity.id
_entity.type
_entity.pdbx_description
1 polymer ?
#
loop_
_entity_poly.entity_id
_entity_poly.type
_entity_poly.pdbx_seq_one_letter_code
_entity_poly.pdbx_strand_id
1 'polypeptide(L)'
;MTAHMVETITSTLVKYREEIRGMKEAGTMMIGYARKSHTRETVSNRVRLLQQMVKTLETRSLTDCIYIFSICASNKPFAERDMPRPESMMKKLKGTQGTSQVTTDQKVCLATVDFAGLTRDHNDLYELVKQYESITAIAVDLIPSGNGVVILEREKILS
;
A
#
# COMPACT_ATOMS: atom_id res chain seq x y z
N MET A 1 12.48 -15.46 24.91
CA MET A 1 12.74 -14.75 23.64
C MET A 1 11.45 -14.41 22.88
N THR A 2 10.42 -15.25 22.90
CA THR A 2 9.13 -15.04 22.18
C THR A 2 8.25 -13.93 22.73
N ALA A 3 8.16 -13.74 24.05
CA ALA A 3 7.31 -12.72 24.66
C ALA A 3 7.72 -11.28 24.29
N HIS A 4 9.02 -11.00 24.31
CA HIS A 4 9.57 -9.66 23.99
C HIS A 4 9.34 -9.25 22.53
N MET A 5 9.41 -10.22 21.59
CA MET A 5 9.07 -9.96 20.19
C MET A 5 7.60 -9.65 19.99
N VAL A 6 6.71 -10.38 20.66
CA VAL A 6 5.25 -10.14 20.59
C VAL A 6 4.91 -8.75 21.12
N GLU A 7 5.52 -8.35 22.24
CA GLU A 7 5.34 -7.02 22.82
C GLU A 7 5.86 -5.91 21.90
N THR A 8 7.02 -6.11 21.28
CA THR A 8 7.59 -5.18 20.29
C THR A 8 6.66 -5.02 19.08
N ILE A 9 6.19 -6.12 18.49
CA ILE A 9 5.27 -6.08 17.34
C ILE A 9 3.95 -5.39 17.70
N THR A 10 3.39 -5.70 18.87
CA THR A 10 2.11 -5.16 19.31
C THR A 10 2.23 -3.66 19.56
N SER A 11 3.29 -3.22 20.26
CA SER A 11 3.53 -1.80 20.53
C SER A 11 3.82 -1.02 19.24
N THR A 12 4.58 -1.58 18.29
CA THR A 12 4.79 -0.98 16.96
C THR A 12 3.47 -0.78 16.23
N LEU A 13 2.58 -1.79 16.24
CA LEU A 13 1.27 -1.68 15.57
C LEU A 13 0.37 -0.62 16.22
N VAL A 14 0.38 -0.51 17.55
CA VAL A 14 -0.39 0.53 18.25
C VAL A 14 0.09 1.91 17.86
N LYS A 15 1.41 2.17 17.97
CA LYS A 15 2.01 3.46 17.60
C LYS A 15 1.72 3.84 16.15
N TYR A 16 1.88 2.89 15.23
CA TYR A 16 1.57 3.12 13.82
C TYR A 16 0.10 3.52 13.60
N ARG A 17 -0.84 2.83 14.26
CA ARG A 17 -2.26 3.17 14.15
C ARG A 17 -2.61 4.53 14.75
N GLU A 18 -1.94 4.93 15.84
CA GLU A 18 -2.10 6.26 16.43
C GLU A 18 -1.60 7.35 15.47
N GLU A 19 -0.45 7.15 14.84
CA GLU A 19 0.09 8.07 13.84
C GLU A 19 -0.84 8.21 12.63
N ILE A 20 -1.38 7.09 12.12
CA ILE A 20 -2.39 7.12 11.06
C ILE A 20 -3.64 7.90 11.49
N ARG A 21 -4.13 7.68 12.71
CA ARG A 21 -5.31 8.42 13.20
C ARG A 21 -5.03 9.92 13.26
N GLY A 22 -3.86 10.33 13.73
CA GLY A 22 -3.43 11.73 13.70
C GLY A 22 -3.42 12.31 12.28
N MET A 23 -2.91 11.57 11.29
CA MET A 23 -2.95 11.99 9.88
C MET A 23 -4.39 12.16 9.37
N LYS A 24 -5.30 11.25 9.74
CA LYS A 24 -6.72 11.31 9.35
C LYS A 24 -7.45 12.47 10.00
N GLU A 25 -7.19 12.74 11.28
CA GLU A 25 -7.71 13.90 12.01
C GLU A 25 -7.23 15.22 11.40
N ALA A 26 -6.01 15.25 10.86
CA ALA A 26 -5.47 16.37 10.08
C ALA A 26 -6.04 16.48 8.65
N GLY A 27 -7.00 15.62 8.26
CA GLY A 27 -7.67 15.65 6.97
C GLY A 27 -6.97 14.87 5.86
N THR A 28 -6.02 13.99 6.19
CA THR A 28 -5.34 13.12 5.21
C THR A 28 -6.15 11.84 4.98
N MET A 29 -6.42 11.53 3.71
CA MET A 29 -7.03 10.26 3.31
C MET A 29 -5.98 9.15 3.26
N MET A 30 -6.29 8.00 3.85
CA MET A 30 -5.43 6.82 3.80
C MET A 30 -5.82 5.92 2.63
N ILE A 31 -4.93 5.77 1.64
CA ILE A 31 -5.18 4.91 0.48
C ILE A 31 -4.27 3.70 0.52
N GLY A 32 -4.87 2.51 0.56
CA GLY A 32 -4.17 1.25 0.45
C GLY A 32 -3.83 0.91 -1.00
N TYR A 33 -2.57 0.58 -1.23
CA TYR A 33 -2.05 0.15 -2.52
C TYR A 33 -1.37 -1.21 -2.39
N ALA A 34 -1.81 -2.15 -3.22
CA ALA A 34 -1.14 -3.44 -3.32
C ALA A 34 -1.15 -3.97 -4.76
N ARG A 35 -0.02 -4.55 -5.16
CA ARG A 35 0.09 -5.23 -6.45
C ARG A 35 0.76 -6.59 -6.36
N LYS A 36 0.53 -7.42 -7.38
CA LYS A 36 1.24 -8.69 -7.60
C LYS A 36 1.86 -8.69 -9.00
N SER A 37 3.14 -9.06 -9.05
CA SER A 37 3.81 -9.31 -10.32
C SER A 37 3.37 -10.65 -10.91
N HIS A 38 3.65 -10.86 -12.20
CA HIS A 38 3.41 -12.15 -12.82
C HIS A 38 4.27 -13.25 -12.16
N THR A 39 3.63 -14.29 -11.64
CA THR A 39 4.27 -15.47 -11.03
C THR A 39 3.57 -16.75 -11.47
N ARG A 40 4.21 -17.90 -11.25
CA ARG A 40 3.69 -19.24 -11.61
C ARG A 40 2.60 -19.77 -10.65
N GLU A 41 2.10 -18.95 -9.74
CA GLU A 41 1.05 -19.35 -8.80
C GLU A 41 -0.31 -19.54 -9.49
N THR A 42 -1.17 -20.39 -8.91
CA THR A 42 -2.53 -20.57 -9.40
C THR A 42 -3.38 -19.32 -9.15
N VAL A 43 -4.44 -19.15 -9.95
CA VAL A 43 -5.40 -18.05 -9.77
C VAL A 43 -5.98 -18.04 -8.35
N SER A 44 -6.32 -19.20 -7.78
CA SER A 44 -6.84 -19.30 -6.42
C SER A 44 -5.85 -18.83 -5.36
N ASN A 45 -4.58 -19.22 -5.48
CA ASN A 45 -3.52 -18.77 -4.58
C ASN A 45 -3.29 -17.27 -4.70
N ARG A 46 -3.29 -16.72 -5.92
CA ARG A 46 -3.15 -15.27 -6.14
C ARG A 46 -4.30 -14.49 -5.47
N VAL A 47 -5.54 -14.90 -5.67
CA VAL A 47 -6.71 -14.27 -5.00
C VAL A 47 -6.56 -14.33 -3.49
N ARG A 48 -6.18 -15.49 -2.93
CA ARG A 48 -5.97 -15.65 -1.49
C ARG A 48 -4.91 -14.67 -0.96
N LEU A 49 -3.79 -14.53 -1.65
CA LEU A 49 -2.71 -13.65 -1.23
C LEU A 49 -3.09 -12.17 -1.37
N LEU A 50 -3.78 -11.78 -2.46
CA LEU A 50 -4.28 -10.41 -2.61
C LEU A 50 -5.30 -10.07 -1.52
N GLN A 51 -6.21 -11.00 -1.19
CA GLN A 51 -7.14 -10.78 -0.09
C GLN A 51 -6.43 -10.64 1.26
N GLN A 52 -5.31 -11.34 1.48
CA GLN A 52 -4.47 -11.13 2.67
C GLN A 52 -3.86 -9.72 2.67
N MET A 53 -3.36 -9.23 1.54
CA MET A 53 -2.84 -7.85 1.43
C MET A 53 -3.95 -6.82 1.72
N VAL A 54 -5.14 -7.01 1.16
CA VAL A 54 -6.32 -6.16 1.45
C VAL A 54 -6.63 -6.12 2.94
N LYS A 55 -6.71 -7.30 3.59
CA LYS A 55 -6.97 -7.38 5.03
C LYS A 55 -5.89 -6.68 5.85
N THR A 56 -4.62 -6.80 5.45
CA THR A 56 -3.50 -6.11 6.11
C THR A 56 -3.64 -4.59 6.00
N LEU A 57 -3.91 -4.07 4.80
CA LEU A 57 -4.11 -2.64 4.56
C LEU A 57 -5.29 -2.10 5.37
N GLU A 58 -6.43 -2.78 5.33
CA GLU A 58 -7.64 -2.43 6.07
C GLU A 58 -7.39 -2.43 7.59
N THR A 59 -6.89 -3.55 8.13
CA THR A 59 -6.82 -3.72 9.58
C THR A 59 -5.63 -3.02 10.21
N ARG A 60 -4.47 -2.96 9.54
CA ARG A 60 -3.23 -2.45 10.14
C ARG A 60 -2.96 -1.00 9.74
N SER A 61 -3.23 -0.67 8.48
CA SER A 61 -2.99 0.68 7.93
C SER A 61 -4.24 1.57 7.92
N LEU A 62 -5.39 1.08 8.41
CA LEU A 62 -6.63 1.83 8.59
C LEU A 62 -7.09 2.61 7.33
N THR A 63 -6.86 2.00 6.17
CA THR A 63 -7.08 2.60 4.85
C THR A 63 -8.57 2.83 4.57
N ASP A 64 -8.89 4.00 4.02
CA ASP A 64 -10.24 4.40 3.63
C ASP A 64 -10.67 3.77 2.31
N CYS A 65 -9.72 3.64 1.38
CA CYS A 65 -9.89 3.00 0.08
C CYS A 65 -8.70 2.10 -0.22
N ILE A 66 -8.92 0.99 -0.94
CA ILE A 66 -7.91 0.01 -1.30
C ILE A 66 -7.98 -0.25 -2.80
N TYR A 67 -6.87 0.00 -3.49
CA TYR A 67 -6.66 -0.29 -4.90
C TYR A 67 -5.69 -1.46 -5.07
N ILE A 68 -6.11 -2.44 -5.88
CA ILE A 68 -5.36 -3.68 -6.08
C ILE A 68 -5.07 -3.91 -7.56
N PHE A 69 -3.81 -4.20 -7.88
CA PHE A 69 -3.38 -4.58 -9.22
C PHE A 69 -2.87 -6.02 -9.24
N SER A 70 -3.67 -6.93 -9.79
CA SER A 70 -3.45 -8.37 -9.64
C SER A 70 -2.32 -8.92 -10.52
N ILE A 71 -2.07 -8.32 -11.68
CA ILE A 71 -0.97 -8.67 -12.57
C ILE A 71 -0.33 -7.38 -13.12
N CYS A 72 0.86 -7.05 -12.64
CA CYS A 72 1.64 -5.90 -13.12
C CYS A 72 3.09 -6.28 -13.45
N ALA A 73 3.58 -5.81 -14.59
CA ALA A 73 5.00 -5.84 -14.88
C ALA A 73 5.70 -4.77 -14.03
N SER A 74 6.74 -5.16 -13.29
CA SER A 74 7.46 -4.26 -12.38
C SER A 74 8.44 -3.31 -13.09
N ASN A 75 8.61 -3.46 -14.40
CA ASN A 75 9.52 -2.66 -15.24
C ASN A 75 8.78 -1.57 -16.04
N LYS A 76 7.53 -1.27 -15.68
CA LYS A 76 6.71 -0.24 -16.32
C LYS A 76 6.50 0.93 -15.35
N PRO A 77 6.54 2.18 -15.84
CA PRO A 77 6.22 3.35 -15.04
C PRO A 77 4.85 3.22 -14.38
N PHE A 78 4.68 3.78 -13.18
CA PHE A 78 3.44 3.70 -12.41
C PHE A 78 2.17 4.02 -13.24
N ALA A 79 2.20 5.09 -14.03
CA ALA A 79 1.07 5.53 -14.86
C ALA A 79 0.68 4.53 -15.97
N GLU A 80 1.65 3.81 -16.54
CA GLU A 80 1.40 2.76 -17.54
C GLU A 80 1.00 1.42 -16.90
N ARG A 81 1.54 1.18 -15.70
CA ARG A 81 1.38 -0.06 -14.95
C ARG A 81 -0.06 -0.22 -14.45
N ASP A 82 -0.64 0.86 -13.95
CA ASP A 82 -1.85 0.86 -13.13
C ASP A 82 -3.09 1.32 -13.90
N MET A 83 -3.23 0.80 -15.12
CA MET A 83 -4.42 1.04 -15.95
C MET A 83 -5.61 0.19 -15.49
N PRO A 84 -6.84 0.74 -15.49
CA PRO A 84 -8.03 -0.03 -15.18
C PRO A 84 -8.16 -1.22 -16.14
N ARG A 85 -8.19 -2.44 -15.58
CA ARG A 85 -8.42 -3.65 -16.37
C ARG A 85 -9.66 -4.35 -15.82
N PRO A 86 -10.61 -4.75 -16.69
CA PRO A 86 -11.72 -5.60 -16.28
C PRO A 86 -11.16 -7.00 -15.98
N GLU A 87 -10.64 -7.16 -14.78
CA GLU A 87 -10.04 -8.42 -14.38
C GLU A 87 -11.08 -9.25 -13.62
N SER A 88 -11.46 -10.39 -14.19
CA SER A 88 -12.41 -11.33 -13.59
C SER A 88 -12.00 -11.82 -12.19
N MET A 89 -10.71 -11.69 -11.85
CA MET A 89 -10.17 -11.96 -10.52
C MET A 89 -10.54 -10.88 -9.49
N MET A 90 -10.65 -9.61 -9.89
CA MET A 90 -11.01 -8.51 -9.00
C MET A 90 -12.43 -8.67 -8.46
N LYS A 91 -13.34 -9.26 -9.24
CA LYS A 91 -14.71 -9.61 -8.78
C LYS A 91 -14.72 -10.61 -7.61
N LYS A 92 -13.62 -11.33 -7.38
CA LYS A 92 -13.48 -12.29 -6.28
C LYS A 92 -12.92 -11.68 -5.00
N LEU A 93 -12.37 -10.46 -5.08
CA LEU A 93 -11.85 -9.73 -3.93
C LEU A 93 -12.96 -8.96 -3.25
N LYS A 94 -12.91 -8.88 -1.91
CA LYS A 94 -13.81 -8.09 -1.08
C LYS A 94 -13.04 -6.94 -0.42
N GLY A 95 -13.69 -5.79 -0.25
CA GLY A 95 -13.11 -4.64 0.45
C GLY A 95 -12.14 -3.81 -0.41
N THR A 96 -12.38 -3.74 -1.73
CA THR A 96 -11.54 -2.96 -2.66
C THR A 96 -12.39 -2.04 -3.52
N GLN A 97 -11.88 -0.87 -3.86
CA GLN A 97 -12.49 0.08 -4.80
C GLN A 97 -12.07 -0.19 -6.25
N GLY A 98 -11.36 -1.29 -6.50
CA GLY A 98 -10.97 -1.76 -7.83
C GLY A 98 -9.57 -1.30 -8.24
N THR A 99 -9.43 -0.91 -9.51
CA THR A 99 -8.15 -0.58 -10.19
C THR A 99 -8.11 0.88 -10.64
N SER A 100 -8.81 1.79 -9.96
CA SER A 100 -8.82 3.20 -10.36
C SER A 100 -7.53 3.90 -9.93
N GLN A 101 -7.11 4.90 -10.70
CA GLN A 101 -6.00 5.77 -10.33
C GLN A 101 -6.37 6.60 -9.10
N VAL A 102 -5.36 6.90 -8.28
CA VAL A 102 -5.48 7.77 -7.10
C VAL A 102 -5.55 9.22 -7.57
N THR A 103 -6.71 9.63 -8.08
CA THR A 103 -6.98 11.03 -8.43
C THR A 103 -7.95 11.59 -7.41
N THR A 104 -7.45 12.45 -6.53
CA THR A 104 -8.21 13.15 -5.51
C THR A 104 -7.57 14.49 -5.23
N ASP A 105 -8.40 15.49 -4.92
CA ASP A 105 -7.95 16.83 -4.49
C ASP A 105 -7.59 16.85 -2.99
N GLN A 106 -7.84 15.75 -2.27
CA GLN A 106 -7.50 15.60 -0.86
C GLN A 106 -6.04 15.18 -0.68
N LYS A 107 -5.43 15.54 0.46
CA LYS A 107 -4.13 15.01 0.86
C LYS A 107 -4.24 13.51 1.06
N VAL A 108 -3.28 12.75 0.55
CA VAL A 108 -3.24 11.29 0.58
C VAL A 108 -1.96 10.81 1.24
N CYS A 109 -2.11 9.82 2.12
CA CYS A 109 -1.02 8.94 2.51
C CYS A 109 -1.23 7.57 1.87
N LEU A 110 -0.27 7.15 1.04
CA LEU A 110 -0.32 5.88 0.33
C LEU A 110 0.27 4.78 1.21
N ALA A 111 -0.56 3.83 1.64
CA ALA A 111 -0.14 2.70 2.46
C ALA A 111 0.13 1.46 1.59
N THR A 112 1.25 0.77 1.82
CA THR A 112 1.60 -0.49 1.15
C THR A 112 2.18 -1.50 2.13
N VAL A 113 2.12 -2.79 1.78
CA VAL A 113 2.54 -3.90 2.66
C VAL A 113 4.04 -4.21 2.58
N ASP A 114 4.73 -3.71 1.56
CA ASP A 114 6.18 -3.74 1.40
C ASP A 114 6.60 -2.82 0.24
N PHE A 115 7.89 -2.50 0.15
CA PHE A 115 8.39 -1.73 -0.99
C PHE A 115 8.13 -2.43 -2.33
N ALA A 116 8.27 -3.75 -2.39
CA ALA A 116 8.06 -4.51 -3.63
C ALA A 116 6.62 -4.43 -4.15
N GLY A 117 5.65 -4.24 -3.26
CA GLY A 117 4.24 -4.02 -3.53
C GLY A 117 3.92 -2.62 -4.04
N LEU A 118 4.85 -1.67 -3.93
CA LEU A 118 4.78 -0.36 -4.57
C LEU A 118 5.76 -0.28 -5.75
N THR A 119 7.06 -0.16 -5.48
CA THR A 119 8.14 -0.19 -6.46
C THR A 119 9.48 -0.51 -5.81
N ARG A 120 10.40 -1.11 -6.58
CA ARG A 120 11.79 -1.31 -6.16
C ARG A 120 12.74 -0.30 -6.81
N ASP A 121 12.22 0.54 -7.70
CA ASP A 121 12.98 1.58 -8.37
C ASP A 121 12.74 2.92 -7.66
N HIS A 122 13.81 3.51 -7.14
CA HIS A 122 13.72 4.78 -6.44
C HIS A 122 13.29 5.92 -7.38
N ASN A 123 13.63 5.85 -8.68
CA ASN A 123 13.19 6.84 -9.66
C ASN A 123 11.69 6.73 -9.93
N ASP A 124 11.14 5.50 -9.99
CA ASP A 124 9.69 5.30 -10.13
C ASP A 124 8.93 5.83 -8.91
N LEU A 125 9.51 5.70 -7.71
CA LEU A 125 8.95 6.29 -6.48
C LEU A 125 8.97 7.83 -6.52
N TYR A 126 10.09 8.41 -6.94
CA TYR A 126 10.25 9.84 -7.10
C TYR A 126 9.24 10.41 -8.12
N GLU A 127 9.17 9.81 -9.31
CA GLU A 127 8.25 10.25 -10.37
C GLU A 127 6.78 10.08 -9.98
N LEU A 128 6.42 9.00 -9.25
CA LEU A 128 5.08 8.83 -8.69
C LEU A 128 4.71 10.01 -7.77
N VAL A 129 5.54 10.31 -6.78
CA VAL A 129 5.26 11.37 -5.82
C VAL A 129 5.25 12.72 -6.53
N LYS A 130 6.19 12.97 -7.44
CA LYS A 130 6.24 14.19 -8.23
C LYS A 130 4.99 14.39 -9.10
N GLN A 131 4.50 13.34 -9.75
CA GLN A 131 3.33 13.39 -10.63
C GLN A 131 2.03 13.62 -9.85
N TYR A 132 1.87 12.99 -8.69
CA TYR A 132 0.65 13.07 -7.88
C TYR A 132 0.87 13.95 -6.66
N GLU A 133 0.62 15.25 -6.80
CA GLU A 133 0.82 16.25 -5.74
C GLU A 133 -0.01 16.00 -4.48
N SER A 134 -1.14 15.30 -4.61
CA SER A 134 -1.98 14.90 -3.48
C SER A 134 -1.28 13.91 -2.53
N ILE A 135 -0.26 13.18 -2.99
CA ILE A 135 0.49 12.25 -2.13
C ILE A 135 1.45 13.05 -1.23
N THR A 136 1.13 13.11 0.05
CA THR A 136 1.93 13.80 1.08
C THR A 136 2.85 12.84 1.85
N ALA A 137 2.53 11.55 1.88
CA ALA A 137 3.36 10.55 2.52
C ALA A 137 3.12 9.14 1.94
N ILE A 138 4.07 8.24 2.18
CA ILE A 138 3.98 6.81 1.85
C ILE A 138 4.28 6.01 3.12
N ALA A 139 3.30 5.22 3.57
CA ALA A 139 3.43 4.32 4.71
C ALA A 139 3.71 2.89 4.23
N VAL A 140 4.76 2.26 4.76
CA VAL A 140 5.19 0.91 4.39
C VAL A 140 5.15 0.01 5.62
N ASP A 141 4.18 -0.90 5.67
CA ASP A 141 4.00 -1.86 6.78
C ASP A 141 4.98 -3.02 6.67
N LEU A 142 6.19 -2.84 7.20
CA LEU A 142 7.25 -3.85 7.23
C LEU A 142 7.16 -4.76 8.46
N ILE A 143 6.08 -4.74 9.24
CA ILE A 143 6.01 -5.53 10.47
C ILE A 143 6.16 -7.03 10.19
N PRO A 144 5.62 -7.62 9.10
CA PRO A 144 5.79 -9.05 8.83
C PRO A 144 7.24 -9.47 8.50
N SER A 145 8.06 -8.55 8.01
CA SER A 145 9.40 -8.83 7.48
C SER A 145 10.55 -8.21 8.28
N GLY A 146 10.28 -7.16 9.05
CA GLY A 146 11.28 -6.38 9.79
C GLY A 146 10.77 -5.77 11.10
N ASN A 147 9.59 -6.16 11.60
CA ASN A 147 9.00 -5.71 12.87
C ASN A 147 8.81 -4.18 13.00
N GLY A 148 8.72 -3.46 11.88
CA GLY A 148 8.66 -2.00 11.87
C GLY A 148 7.69 -1.45 10.83
N VAL A 149 7.46 -0.14 10.89
CA VAL A 149 6.76 0.61 9.86
C VAL A 149 7.62 1.78 9.46
N VAL A 150 7.63 2.13 8.18
CA VAL A 150 8.33 3.30 7.67
C VAL A 150 7.32 4.24 7.06
N ILE A 151 7.35 5.51 7.45
CA ILE A 151 6.56 6.58 6.84
C ILE A 151 7.54 7.54 6.16
N LEU A 152 7.43 7.63 4.84
CA LEU A 152 8.25 8.50 4.00
C LEU A 152 7.40 9.72 3.62
N GLU A 153 7.75 10.88 4.17
CA GLU A 153 7.13 12.15 3.81
C GLU A 153 7.55 12.58 2.40
N ARG A 154 6.66 13.26 1.68
CA ARG A 154 6.87 13.76 0.32
C ARG A 154 8.18 14.52 0.19
N GLU A 155 8.47 15.42 1.12
CA GLU A 155 9.66 16.28 1.10
C GLU A 155 10.95 15.46 1.13
N LYS A 156 10.96 14.34 1.87
CA LYS A 156 12.11 13.42 1.94
C LYS A 156 12.26 12.55 0.70
N ILE A 157 11.15 12.29 -0.02
CA ILE A 157 11.19 11.53 -1.28
C ILE A 157 11.68 12.43 -2.41
N LEU A 158 11.36 13.73 -2.36
CA LEU A 158 11.69 14.70 -3.41
C LEU A 158 13.01 15.46 -3.18
N SER A 159 13.65 15.31 -2.01
CA SER A 159 14.96 15.88 -1.68
C SER A 159 16.10 15.13 -2.35
#